data_AF-A0A0N7Z5W8-F1
#
_entry.id   AF-A0A0N7Z5W8-F1
#
_cell.length_a   1.000
_cell.length_b   1.000
_cell.length_c   1.000
_cell.angle_alpha   90.00
_cell.angle_beta   90.00
_cell.angle_gamma   90.00
#
_symmetry.space_group_name_H-M   'P 1'
#
loop_
_entity.id
_entity.type
_entity.pdbx_description
1 polymer ?
#
loop_
_entity_poly.entity_id
_entity_poly.type
_entity_poly.pdbx_seq_one_letter_code
_entity_poly.pdbx_strand_id
1 'polypeptide(L)'
;MERPFGTLNSELFANLPGHTGSNTKRRPKQAETNASLTLMQLEKQIVRYLVERYNQGIDPRIGDQTRLGRWESDRVAQLPLLSDRELDICLMRRDRRTVYRGGYIQFANLNYRGEHLEGYTGSWVVLRYNPRDITSILIYREDGGKDIFLSRAHATGLETEMLSYAEAQAMSR
;
A
#
# COMPACT_ATOMS: atom_id res chain seq x y z
N MET A 1 13.53 19.73 19.67
CA MET A 1 13.42 18.60 18.71
C MET A 1 12.00 18.10 18.75
N GLU A 2 11.33 17.99 17.60
CA GLU A 2 9.96 17.45 17.54
C GLU A 2 9.97 15.94 17.81
N ARG A 3 8.97 15.45 18.54
CA ARG A 3 8.79 14.03 18.82
C ARG A 3 7.63 13.54 17.96
N PRO A 4 7.87 13.07 16.72
CA PRO A 4 6.80 12.81 15.76
C PRO A 4 5.73 11.84 16.32
N PHE A 5 6.15 10.80 17.04
CA PHE A 5 5.23 9.88 17.71
C PHE A 5 4.44 10.53 18.85
N GLY A 6 5.03 11.50 19.57
CA GLY A 6 4.34 12.24 20.62
C GLY A 6 3.27 13.18 20.06
N THR A 7 3.59 13.88 18.96
CA THR A 7 2.63 14.75 18.26
C THR A 7 1.48 13.93 17.68
N LEU A 8 1.77 12.85 16.96
CA LEU A 8 0.73 11.93 16.46
C LEU A 8 -0.14 11.37 17.59
N ASN A 9 0.47 11.00 18.72
CA ASN A 9 -0.30 10.45 19.82
C ASN A 9 -1.25 11.48 20.45
N SER A 10 -0.80 12.72 20.62
CA SER A 10 -1.59 13.78 21.25
C SER A 10 -2.63 14.41 20.32
N GLU A 11 -2.30 14.60 19.04
CA GLU A 11 -3.18 15.28 18.09
C GLU A 11 -4.11 14.33 17.32
N LEU A 12 -3.70 13.08 17.07
CA LEU A 12 -4.49 12.09 16.34
C LEU A 12 -4.99 10.97 17.25
N PHE A 13 -4.08 10.14 17.79
CA PHE A 13 -4.48 8.87 18.42
C PHE A 13 -5.31 9.07 19.69
N ALA A 14 -5.07 10.14 20.46
CA ALA A 14 -5.87 10.49 21.63
C ALA A 14 -7.36 10.69 21.33
N ASN A 15 -7.70 11.01 20.08
CA ASN A 15 -9.06 11.26 19.62
C ASN A 15 -9.71 10.03 18.95
N LEU A 16 -8.98 8.92 18.80
CA LEU A 16 -9.50 7.71 18.17
C LEU A 16 -10.17 6.77 19.19
N PRO A 17 -11.20 6.02 18.77
CA PRO A 17 -11.90 5.10 19.65
C PRO A 17 -10.95 3.97 20.08
N GLY A 18 -11.04 3.61 21.37
CA GLY A 18 -10.16 2.62 21.98
C GLY A 18 -8.76 3.12 22.37
N HIS A 19 -8.52 4.43 22.35
CA HIS A 19 -7.28 4.99 22.88
C HIS A 19 -7.07 4.65 24.36
N THR A 20 -5.87 4.15 24.71
CA THR A 20 -5.56 3.67 26.07
C THR A 20 -4.84 4.69 26.95
N GLY A 21 -4.36 5.80 26.37
CA GLY A 21 -3.50 6.76 27.06
C GLY A 21 -2.09 6.22 27.34
N SER A 22 -1.22 7.09 27.84
CA SER A 22 0.19 6.76 28.13
C SER A 22 0.38 6.04 29.49
N ASN A 23 -0.63 6.02 30.35
CA ASN A 23 -0.54 5.45 31.70
C ASN A 23 -1.15 4.05 31.74
N THR A 24 -0.30 3.02 31.82
CA THR A 24 -0.72 1.62 31.87
C THR A 24 -1.55 1.25 33.10
N LYS A 25 -1.43 2.00 34.21
CA LYS A 25 -2.20 1.79 35.44
C LYS A 25 -3.57 2.48 35.41
N ARG A 26 -3.80 3.42 34.47
CA ARG A 26 -5.02 4.23 34.37
C ARG A 26 -5.62 4.14 32.97
N ARG A 27 -5.76 2.92 32.45
CA ARG A 27 -6.41 2.69 31.16
C ARG A 27 -7.93 2.79 31.28
N PRO A 28 -8.63 3.41 30.31
CA PRO A 28 -10.09 3.39 30.28
C PRO A 28 -10.61 1.95 30.26
N LYS A 29 -11.56 1.61 31.13
CA LYS A 29 -12.09 0.25 31.27
C LYS A 29 -12.72 -0.30 29.98
N GLN A 30 -13.20 0.58 29.10
CA GLN A 30 -13.88 0.23 27.85
C GLN A 30 -13.01 0.47 26.61
N ALA A 31 -11.69 0.70 26.77
CA ALA A 31 -10.82 0.97 25.63
C ALA A 31 -10.83 -0.18 24.61
N GLU A 32 -10.77 -1.44 25.06
CA GLU A 32 -10.79 -2.61 24.17
C GLU A 32 -12.14 -2.77 23.46
N THR A 33 -13.26 -2.58 24.17
CA THR A 33 -14.60 -2.62 23.57
C THR A 33 -14.79 -1.53 22.52
N ASN A 34 -14.14 -0.39 22.69
CA ASN A 34 -14.20 0.74 21.76
C ASN A 34 -13.14 0.65 20.65
N ALA A 35 -12.26 -0.37 20.63
CA ALA A 35 -11.26 -0.54 19.59
C ALA A 35 -11.90 -1.10 18.30
N SER A 36 -12.59 -0.22 17.57
CA SER A 36 -13.46 -0.59 16.45
C SER A 36 -12.88 -0.33 15.06
N LEU A 37 -11.70 0.30 14.97
CA LEU A 37 -11.08 0.62 13.69
C LEU A 37 -10.38 -0.60 13.07
N THR A 38 -10.64 -0.85 11.80
CA THR A 38 -9.80 -1.74 10.99
C THR A 38 -8.46 -1.08 10.68
N LEU A 39 -7.46 -1.87 10.31
CA LEU A 39 -6.15 -1.34 9.92
C LEU A 39 -6.25 -0.34 8.76
N MET A 40 -7.11 -0.62 7.77
CA MET A 40 -7.37 0.28 6.64
C MET A 40 -8.02 1.60 7.10
N GLN A 41 -8.96 1.54 8.03
CA GLN A 41 -9.57 2.75 8.58
C GLN A 41 -8.55 3.58 9.35
N LEU A 42 -7.70 2.95 10.17
CA LEU A 42 -6.62 3.63 10.89
C LEU A 42 -5.62 4.28 9.94
N GLU A 43 -5.21 3.59 8.87
CA GLU A 43 -4.33 4.13 7.84
C GLU A 43 -4.92 5.40 7.19
N LYS A 44 -6.21 5.37 6.82
CA LYS A 44 -6.91 6.55 6.29
C LYS A 44 -6.89 7.72 7.27
N GLN A 45 -7.08 7.46 8.58
CA GLN A 45 -6.99 8.51 9.61
C GLN A 45 -5.60 9.14 9.69
N ILE A 46 -4.54 8.31 9.64
CA ILE A 46 -3.15 8.78 9.68
C ILE A 46 -2.82 9.61 8.45
N VAL A 47 -3.14 9.12 7.25
CA VAL A 47 -2.88 9.84 6.00
C VAL A 47 -3.60 11.18 6.00
N ARG A 48 -4.88 11.20 6.36
CA ARG A 48 -5.67 12.43 6.44
C ARG A 48 -5.04 13.44 7.40
N TYR A 49 -4.70 13.01 8.62
CA TYR A 49 -4.05 13.86 9.60
C TYR A 49 -2.72 14.44 9.08
N LEU A 50 -1.89 13.61 8.44
CA LEU A 50 -0.61 14.07 7.92
C LEU A 50 -0.79 15.14 6.84
N VAL A 51 -1.66 14.89 5.87
CA VAL A 51 -1.86 15.75 4.69
C VAL A 51 -2.61 17.04 5.05
N GLU A 52 -3.71 16.93 5.80
CA GLU A 52 -4.63 18.04 6.03
C GLU A 52 -4.28 18.85 7.28
N ARG A 53 -3.60 18.26 8.27
CA ARG A 53 -3.37 18.92 9.57
C ARG A 53 -1.91 19.11 9.94
N TYR A 54 -1.10 18.05 9.88
CA TYR A 54 0.28 18.10 10.35
C TYR A 54 1.16 18.91 9.40
N ASN A 55 1.15 18.56 8.11
CA ASN A 55 1.97 19.24 7.09
C ASN A 55 1.53 20.70 6.87
N GLN A 56 0.23 20.99 7.02
CA GLN A 56 -0.32 22.34 6.92
C GLN A 56 -0.10 23.19 8.18
N GLY A 57 0.27 22.57 9.30
CA GLY A 57 0.53 23.29 10.55
C GLY A 57 1.83 24.10 10.48
N ILE A 58 1.82 25.28 11.12
CA ILE A 58 3.02 26.11 11.30
C ILE A 58 4.14 25.27 11.92
N ASP A 59 5.33 25.32 11.33
CA ASP A 59 6.53 24.70 11.88
C ASP A 59 6.94 25.51 13.13
N PRO A 60 6.85 24.92 14.35
CA PRO A 60 7.12 25.63 15.59
C PRO A 60 8.59 26.05 15.73
N ARG A 61 9.49 25.58 14.85
CA ARG A 61 10.91 25.95 14.86
C ARG A 61 11.19 27.24 14.10
N ILE A 62 10.36 27.56 13.10
CA ILE A 62 10.53 28.74 12.25
C ILE A 62 9.49 29.81 12.63
N GLY A 63 8.23 29.41 12.84
CA GLY A 63 7.18 30.24 13.43
C GLY A 63 6.31 31.02 12.44
N ASP A 64 6.67 31.11 11.16
CA ASP A 64 5.96 31.88 10.14
C ASP A 64 5.58 31.07 8.87
N GLN A 65 6.07 29.84 8.75
CA GLN A 65 5.81 28.95 7.62
C GLN A 65 5.19 27.63 8.07
N THR A 66 4.37 27.01 7.22
CA THR A 66 3.91 25.63 7.41
C THR A 66 5.04 24.63 7.18
N ARG A 67 4.95 23.43 7.75
CA ARG A 67 5.94 22.36 7.49
C ARG A 67 6.05 22.05 5.99
N LEU A 68 4.91 22.00 5.30
CA LEU A 68 4.85 21.81 3.85
C LEU A 68 5.51 22.98 3.11
N GLY A 69 5.15 24.22 3.45
CA GLY A 69 5.67 25.42 2.80
C GLY A 69 7.18 25.56 2.97
N ARG A 70 7.72 25.22 4.15
CA ARG A 70 9.16 25.16 4.38
C ARG A 70 9.84 24.09 3.52
N TRP A 71 9.27 22.89 3.47
CA TRP A 71 9.82 21.83 2.63
C TRP A 71 9.78 22.22 1.15
N GLU A 72 8.73 22.92 0.71
CA GLU A 72 8.58 23.47 -0.64
C GLU A 72 9.59 24.57 -0.95
N SER A 73 9.85 25.49 -0.01
CA SER A 73 10.81 26.58 -0.20
C SER A 73 12.27 26.10 -0.27
N ASP A 74 12.61 25.02 0.44
CA ASP A 74 13.94 24.42 0.42
C ASP A 74 14.17 23.46 -0.77
N ARG A 75 13.18 23.30 -1.68
CA ARG A 75 13.37 22.44 -2.86
C ARG A 75 14.29 23.13 -3.87
N VAL A 76 15.51 22.60 -4.00
CA VAL A 76 16.51 23.05 -4.98
C VAL A 76 16.10 22.72 -6.43
N ALA A 77 15.32 21.66 -6.63
CA ALA A 77 14.80 21.27 -7.94
C ALA A 77 13.51 20.45 -7.82
N GLN A 78 12.74 20.39 -8.90
CA GLN A 78 11.63 19.47 -9.01
C GLN A 78 12.17 18.03 -9.06
N LEU A 79 11.60 17.14 -8.22
CA LEU A 79 11.91 15.72 -8.31
C LEU A 79 11.48 15.19 -9.68
N PRO A 80 12.27 14.33 -10.34
CA PRO A 80 11.85 13.71 -11.59
C PRO A 80 10.56 12.93 -11.33
N LEU A 81 9.59 13.11 -12.23
CA LEU A 81 8.37 12.29 -12.21
C LEU A 81 8.77 10.87 -12.59
N LEU A 82 8.70 9.95 -11.62
CA LEU A 82 8.85 8.53 -11.88
C LEU A 82 7.55 8.03 -12.51
N SER A 83 7.69 7.24 -13.56
CA SER A 83 6.55 6.50 -14.14
C SER A 83 6.07 5.41 -13.19
N ASP A 84 4.80 5.02 -13.29
CA ASP A 84 4.25 3.91 -12.53
C ASP A 84 5.10 2.63 -12.65
N ARG A 85 5.72 2.40 -13.82
CA ARG A 85 6.56 1.23 -14.10
C ARG A 85 7.87 1.24 -13.33
N GLU A 86 8.46 2.40 -13.11
CA GLU A 86 9.68 2.52 -12.29
C GLU A 86 9.38 2.27 -10.81
N LEU A 87 8.15 2.56 -10.37
CA LEU A 87 7.68 2.32 -9.00
C LEU A 87 7.28 0.86 -8.73
N ASP A 88 7.03 0.06 -9.76
CA ASP A 88 6.66 -1.36 -9.62
C ASP A 88 7.74 -2.17 -8.86
N ILE A 89 9.00 -1.71 -8.88
CA ILE A 89 10.11 -2.33 -8.13
C ILE A 89 9.99 -2.07 -6.62
N CYS A 90 9.51 -0.89 -6.24
CA CYS A 90 9.51 -0.45 -4.85
C CYS A 90 8.39 -1.07 -4.00
N LEU A 91 7.33 -1.58 -4.63
CA LEU A 91 6.07 -1.84 -3.92
C LEU A 91 5.56 -3.28 -4.04
N MET A 92 6.24 -4.15 -4.79
CA MET A 92 5.66 -5.43 -5.18
C MET A 92 6.51 -6.64 -4.76
N ARG A 93 5.84 -7.64 -4.20
CA ARG A 93 6.41 -8.97 -4.01
C ARG A 93 6.57 -9.63 -5.38
N ARG A 94 7.57 -10.52 -5.50
CA ARG A 94 7.91 -11.23 -6.74
C ARG A 94 7.57 -12.70 -6.60
N ASP A 95 6.87 -13.25 -7.58
CA ASP A 95 6.63 -14.69 -7.72
C ASP A 95 6.80 -15.10 -9.20
N ARG A 96 7.00 -16.39 -9.48
CA ARG A 96 7.18 -16.94 -10.84
C ARG A 96 6.08 -17.95 -11.13
N ARG A 97 5.37 -17.78 -12.25
CA ARG A 97 4.29 -18.68 -12.68
C ARG A 97 4.39 -19.00 -14.17
N THR A 98 3.81 -20.11 -14.56
CA THR A 98 3.66 -20.49 -15.96
C THR A 98 2.34 -19.93 -16.50
N VAL A 99 2.36 -19.48 -17.74
CA VAL A 99 1.13 -19.11 -18.46
C VAL A 99 0.48 -20.38 -19.01
N TYR A 100 -0.76 -20.64 -18.62
CA TYR A 100 -1.53 -21.79 -19.09
C TYR A 100 -2.23 -21.50 -20.41
N ARG A 101 -2.76 -22.56 -21.04
CA ARG A 101 -3.52 -22.48 -22.28
C ARG A 101 -4.66 -21.46 -22.17
N GLY A 102 -4.81 -20.62 -23.20
CA GLY A 102 -5.79 -19.53 -23.19
C GLY A 102 -5.32 -18.27 -22.45
N GLY A 103 -4.04 -18.21 -22.04
CA GLY A 103 -3.45 -17.02 -21.43
C GLY A 103 -3.73 -16.86 -19.93
N TYR A 104 -4.20 -17.90 -19.24
CA TYR A 104 -4.51 -17.85 -17.82
C TYR A 104 -3.27 -18.02 -16.95
N ILE A 105 -3.28 -17.41 -15.77
CA ILE A 105 -2.26 -17.59 -14.73
C ILE A 105 -2.97 -17.96 -13.43
N GLN A 106 -2.46 -18.95 -12.70
CA GLN A 106 -2.95 -19.30 -11.37
C GLN A 106 -1.98 -18.79 -10.30
N PHE A 107 -2.49 -18.02 -9.35
CA PHE A 107 -1.70 -17.46 -8.26
C PHE A 107 -2.56 -17.22 -7.01
N ALA A 108 -2.08 -17.63 -5.83
CA ALA A 108 -2.80 -17.49 -4.57
C ALA A 108 -4.26 -18.00 -4.63
N ASN A 109 -4.48 -19.11 -5.32
CA ASN A 109 -5.79 -19.76 -5.53
C ASN A 109 -6.82 -18.92 -6.30
N LEU A 110 -6.34 -17.90 -7.01
CA LEU A 110 -7.10 -17.12 -7.96
C LEU A 110 -6.64 -17.43 -9.38
N ASN A 111 -7.57 -17.32 -10.33
CA ASN A 111 -7.29 -17.39 -11.76
C ASN A 111 -7.28 -15.98 -12.34
N TYR A 112 -6.21 -15.67 -13.06
CA TYR A 112 -6.01 -14.35 -13.66
C TYR A 112 -6.10 -14.42 -15.16
N ARG A 113 -6.64 -13.34 -15.75
CA ARG A 113 -6.65 -13.12 -17.19
C ARG A 113 -6.07 -11.74 -17.50
N GLY A 114 -5.18 -11.69 -18.46
CA GLY A 114 -4.56 -10.46 -18.95
C GLY A 114 -4.58 -10.42 -20.46
N GLU A 115 -4.40 -9.23 -21.02
CA GLU A 115 -4.35 -9.06 -22.47
C GLU A 115 -3.08 -9.70 -23.04
N HIS A 116 -3.20 -10.32 -24.22
CA HIS A 116 -2.09 -10.87 -25.01
C HIS A 116 -1.24 -11.97 -24.32
N LEU A 117 -1.68 -12.50 -23.17
CA LEU A 117 -0.96 -13.58 -22.48
C LEU A 117 -1.00 -14.91 -23.22
N GLU A 118 -1.97 -15.14 -24.10
CA GLU A 118 -2.08 -16.38 -24.88
C GLU A 118 -0.81 -16.65 -25.72
N GLY A 119 -0.18 -15.60 -26.25
CA GLY A 119 1.10 -15.70 -26.98
C GLY A 119 2.28 -16.16 -26.14
N TYR A 120 2.13 -16.21 -24.81
CA TYR A 120 3.14 -16.66 -23.86
C TYR A 120 2.81 -18.02 -23.24
N THR A 121 1.80 -18.74 -23.75
CA THR A 121 1.41 -20.07 -23.26
C THR A 121 2.63 -21.00 -23.13
N GLY A 122 2.75 -21.66 -21.97
CA GLY A 122 3.88 -22.54 -21.63
C GLY A 122 5.14 -21.83 -21.16
N SER A 123 5.23 -20.51 -21.31
CA SER A 123 6.37 -19.71 -20.84
C SER A 123 6.26 -19.38 -19.35
N TRP A 124 7.40 -19.21 -18.72
CA TRP A 124 7.49 -18.65 -17.38
C TRP A 124 7.41 -17.13 -17.43
N VAL A 125 6.65 -16.55 -16.50
CA VAL A 125 6.54 -15.12 -16.27
C VAL A 125 6.79 -14.80 -14.80
N VAL A 126 7.19 -13.55 -14.57
CA VAL A 126 7.38 -12.96 -13.25
C VAL A 126 6.15 -12.15 -12.91
N LEU A 127 5.56 -12.44 -11.76
CA LEU A 127 4.45 -11.69 -11.20
C LEU A 127 4.99 -10.63 -10.25
N ARG A 128 4.47 -9.42 -10.35
CA ARG A 128 4.62 -8.36 -9.35
C ARG A 128 3.24 -7.95 -8.86
N TYR A 129 3.06 -7.95 -7.54
CA TYR A 129 1.78 -7.68 -6.90
C TYR A 129 1.91 -6.90 -5.58
N ASN A 130 0.89 -6.11 -5.27
CA ASN A 130 0.73 -5.50 -3.95
C ASN A 130 0.12 -6.54 -3.00
N PRO A 131 0.77 -6.93 -1.89
CA PRO A 131 0.22 -7.94 -0.98
C PRO A 131 -1.09 -7.52 -0.31
N ARG A 132 -1.42 -6.22 -0.27
CA ARG A 132 -2.69 -5.70 0.27
C ARG A 132 -3.84 -5.79 -0.73
N ASP A 133 -3.54 -5.96 -2.01
CA ASP A 133 -4.54 -6.13 -3.04
C ASP A 133 -3.92 -6.90 -4.22
N ILE A 134 -4.25 -8.19 -4.29
CA ILE A 134 -3.79 -9.08 -5.35
C ILE A 134 -4.79 -9.21 -6.49
N THR A 135 -5.93 -8.51 -6.47
CA THR A 135 -6.94 -8.61 -7.53
C THR A 135 -6.41 -8.16 -8.90
N SER A 136 -5.36 -7.34 -8.90
CA SER A 136 -4.60 -6.97 -10.09
C SER A 136 -3.13 -7.26 -9.89
N ILE A 137 -2.51 -7.91 -10.88
CA ILE A 137 -1.08 -8.23 -10.89
C ILE A 137 -0.42 -7.74 -12.17
N LEU A 138 0.87 -7.47 -12.08
CA LEU A 138 1.69 -7.08 -13.21
C LEU A 138 2.52 -8.28 -13.67
N ILE A 139 2.55 -8.51 -14.98
CA ILE A 139 3.20 -9.64 -15.61
C ILE A 139 4.44 -9.17 -16.35
N TYR A 140 5.55 -9.84 -16.10
CA TYR A 140 6.86 -9.53 -16.64
C TYR A 140 7.51 -10.77 -17.27
N ARG A 141 8.32 -10.56 -18.30
CA ARG A 141 9.27 -11.56 -18.83
C ARG A 141 10.66 -11.24 -18.31
N GLU A 142 11.40 -12.24 -17.86
CA GLU A 142 12.82 -12.06 -17.58
C GLU A 142 13.63 -12.14 -18.88
N ASP A 143 14.44 -11.13 -19.16
CA ASP A 143 15.27 -11.01 -20.35
C ASP A 143 16.62 -10.41 -19.97
N GLY A 144 17.70 -11.18 -20.10
CA GLY A 144 19.06 -10.73 -19.75
C GLY A 144 19.21 -10.23 -18.31
N GLY A 145 18.48 -10.80 -17.36
CA GLY A 145 18.48 -10.39 -15.94
C GLY A 145 17.64 -9.14 -15.64
N LYS A 146 16.86 -8.65 -16.61
CA LYS A 146 15.89 -7.56 -16.43
C LYS A 146 14.46 -8.08 -16.58
N ASP A 147 13.56 -7.57 -15.75
CA ASP A 147 12.12 -7.84 -15.91
C ASP A 147 11.55 -6.84 -16.94
N ILE A 148 11.06 -7.34 -18.09
CA ILE A 148 10.37 -6.56 -19.12
C ILE A 148 8.86 -6.69 -18.93
N PHE A 149 8.18 -5.55 -18.77
CA PHE A 149 6.72 -5.54 -18.59
C PHE A 149 6.01 -6.10 -19.83
N LEU A 150 5.10 -7.05 -19.62
CA LEU A 150 4.26 -7.63 -20.67
C LEU A 150 2.85 -7.05 -20.65
N SER A 151 2.15 -7.19 -19.52
CA SER A 151 0.74 -6.86 -19.40
C SER A 151 0.29 -6.81 -17.95
N ARG A 152 -0.91 -6.30 -17.71
CA ARG A 152 -1.63 -6.49 -16.44
C ARG A 152 -2.53 -7.71 -16.55
N ALA A 153 -2.73 -8.41 -15.44
CA ALA A 153 -3.74 -9.46 -15.35
C ALA A 153 -4.62 -9.22 -14.12
N HIS A 154 -5.91 -9.52 -14.28
CA HIS A 154 -6.92 -9.30 -13.26
C HIS A 154 -7.51 -10.63 -12.82
N ALA A 155 -7.77 -10.79 -11.53
CA ALA A 155 -8.41 -11.96 -10.97
C ALA A 155 -9.86 -12.05 -11.48
N THR A 156 -10.19 -13.16 -12.12
CA THR A 156 -11.52 -13.39 -12.69
C THR A 156 -12.56 -13.47 -11.58
N GLY A 157 -13.64 -12.69 -11.71
CA GLY A 157 -14.74 -12.64 -10.74
C GLY A 157 -14.49 -11.75 -9.51
N LEU A 158 -13.41 -10.97 -9.51
CA LEU A 158 -13.07 -10.00 -8.45
C LEU A 158 -12.81 -8.60 -9.04
N GLU A 159 -13.38 -8.28 -10.20
CA GLU A 159 -13.08 -7.05 -10.96
C GLU A 159 -13.47 -5.76 -10.22
N THR A 160 -14.41 -5.84 -9.27
CA THR A 160 -14.89 -4.71 -8.45
C THR A 160 -14.50 -4.82 -6.98
N GLU A 161 -13.74 -5.85 -6.61
CA GLU A 161 -13.41 -6.18 -5.22
C GLU A 161 -11.95 -5.86 -4.91
N MET A 162 -11.61 -5.89 -3.63
CA MET A 162 -10.21 -5.91 -3.16
C MET A 162 -10.01 -7.14 -2.31
N LEU A 163 -8.91 -7.85 -2.54
CA LEU A 163 -8.57 -9.06 -1.81
C LEU A 163 -7.07 -9.08 -1.55
N SER A 164 -6.67 -9.16 -0.29
CA SER A 164 -5.25 -9.25 0.06
C SER A 164 -4.69 -10.66 -0.16
N TYR A 165 -3.37 -10.75 -0.27
CA TYR A 165 -2.68 -12.04 -0.39
C TYR A 165 -2.96 -12.94 0.81
N ALA A 166 -3.01 -12.36 2.02
CA ALA A 166 -3.25 -13.12 3.25
C ALA A 166 -4.66 -13.72 3.28
N GLU A 167 -5.68 -12.96 2.87
CA GLU A 167 -7.06 -13.43 2.79
C GLU A 167 -7.20 -14.55 1.76
N ALA A 168 -6.64 -14.37 0.56
CA ALA A 168 -6.68 -15.38 -0.50
C ALA A 168 -6.01 -16.70 -0.07
N GLN A 169 -4.89 -16.64 0.65
CA GLN A 169 -4.24 -17.83 1.22
C GLN A 169 -5.08 -18.52 2.30
N ALA A 170 -5.80 -17.74 3.13
CA ALA A 170 -6.66 -18.28 4.17
C ALA A 170 -7.88 -19.02 3.60
N MET A 171 -8.43 -18.57 2.46
CA MET A 171 -9.55 -19.22 1.77
C MET A 171 -9.23 -20.62 1.23
N SER A 172 -7.95 -21.01 1.25
CA SER A 172 -7.45 -22.23 0.63
C SER A 172 -7.15 -23.35 1.63
N ARG A 173 -7.47 -23.12 2.90
CA ARG A 173 -7.35 -24.10 4.00
C ARG A 173 -8.69 -24.75 4.30
#